data_AF-A0A957YGL7-F1
#
_entry.id   AF-A0A957YGL7-F1
#
_cell.length_a   1.000
_cell.length_b   1.000
_cell.length_c   1.000
_cell.angle_alpha   90.00
_cell.angle_beta   90.00
_cell.angle_gamma   90.00
#
_symmetry.space_group_name_H-M   'P 1'
#
loop_
_entity.id
_entity.type
_entity.pdbx_description
1 polymer ?
#
loop_
_entity_poly.entity_id
_entity_poly.type
_entity_poly.pdbx_seq_one_letter_code
_entity_poly.pdbx_strand_id
1 'polypeptide(L)'
;MGAFRTSLKSMSNFGFDLLFKMRVALIGLLVVALGILIGVAINSPEAAELVVSITVVIAVMVLIIVNPLNGILLWLFFMPFIDTWIEIPMGAGIPDLSFSRFIAAFLAVFTLAKAAIGKFSFAPISLTDIFIILVPLGLIVSAPLAVEPMLFIQSTVFEIFLMTGLIYFFAKNLVQSKEDLHLMFMTIALFGFIAALYAAFEHATGQIWFLPKDGIAGKTAAQLTAFRGETNIRLIWGIMGGTGEMGRVLALTIPVTFYLFFEQAKSLRSKLVVSVMLVVQFYGIIIAMSRTPWIALLLALFVMQFFYPQFRKLFFTIVFIAVIGIGFTWDLVSDSQVANRFNDKVSTLEGRQARWDAGFNMWQQQPIRGWGFGQFARNSGKFRT
;
A
#
# COMPACT_ATOMS: atom_id res chain seq x y z
N MET A 1 31.94 35.85 22.61
CA MET A 1 31.24 34.61 22.15
C MET A 1 30.48 33.87 23.25
N GLY A 2 30.82 33.97 24.55
CA GLY A 2 30.09 33.28 25.63
C GLY A 2 28.63 33.74 25.84
N ALA A 3 28.37 35.05 25.81
CA ALA A 3 27.03 35.62 26.06
C ALA A 3 25.97 35.28 25.00
N PHE A 4 26.38 35.01 23.75
CA PHE A 4 25.45 34.63 22.67
C PHE A 4 25.00 33.17 22.79
N ARG A 5 25.85 32.27 23.33
CA ARG A 5 25.52 30.85 23.55
C ARG A 5 24.54 30.65 24.72
N THR A 6 24.61 31.49 25.75
CA THR A 6 23.66 31.43 26.88
C THR A 6 22.27 31.93 26.51
N SER A 7 22.16 32.95 25.65
CA SER A 7 20.88 33.45 25.13
C SER A 7 20.13 32.42 24.26
N LEU A 8 20.85 31.72 23.38
CA LEU A 8 20.28 30.64 22.56
C LEU A 8 19.75 29.45 23.38
N LYS A 9 20.40 29.13 24.51
CA LYS A 9 19.93 28.06 25.41
C LYS A 9 18.67 28.47 26.19
N SER A 10 18.52 29.74 26.59
CA SER A 10 17.31 30.19 27.30
C SER A 10 16.09 30.28 26.36
N MET A 11 16.27 30.73 25.12
CA MET A 11 15.19 30.71 24.11
C MET A 11 14.75 29.28 23.74
N SER A 12 15.70 28.34 23.67
CA SER A 12 15.41 26.92 23.45
C SER A 12 14.50 26.35 24.55
N ASN A 13 14.83 26.59 25.81
CA ASN A 13 14.10 26.02 26.95
C ASN A 13 12.71 26.64 27.11
N PHE A 14 12.57 27.94 26.83
CA PHE A 14 11.27 28.62 26.82
C PHE A 14 10.32 28.06 25.76
N GLY A 15 10.84 27.77 24.55
CA GLY A 15 10.06 27.14 23.49
C GLY A 15 9.59 25.73 23.85
N PHE A 16 10.37 24.95 24.60
CA PHE A 16 9.98 23.60 25.04
C PHE A 16 8.85 23.61 26.08
N ASP A 17 8.89 24.52 27.05
CA ASP A 17 7.87 24.62 28.09
C ASP A 17 6.54 25.15 27.51
N LEU A 18 6.61 26.07 26.55
CA LEU A 18 5.45 26.53 25.78
C LEU A 18 4.85 25.38 24.95
N LEU A 19 5.67 24.59 24.27
CA LEU A 19 5.20 23.42 23.51
C LEU A 19 4.56 22.36 24.41
N PHE A 20 5.09 22.14 25.63
CA PHE A 20 4.50 21.18 26.57
C PHE A 20 3.15 21.67 27.11
N LYS A 21 3.05 22.95 27.48
CA LYS A 21 1.78 23.58 27.89
C LYS A 21 0.75 23.58 26.75
N MET A 22 1.19 23.84 25.52
CA MET A 22 0.35 23.72 24.33
C MET A 22 -0.13 22.29 24.09
N ARG A 23 0.68 21.25 24.41
CA ARG A 23 0.24 19.85 24.29
C ARG A 23 -0.93 19.54 25.22
N VAL A 24 -0.85 19.95 26.49
CA VAL A 24 -1.94 19.71 27.46
C VAL A 24 -3.20 20.46 27.05
N ALA A 25 -3.07 21.72 26.61
CA ALA A 25 -4.19 22.51 26.11
C ALA A 25 -4.81 21.89 24.84
N LEU A 26 -3.98 21.41 23.90
CA LEU A 26 -4.44 20.71 22.70
C LEU A 26 -5.17 19.42 23.04
N ILE A 27 -4.65 18.62 23.96
CA ILE A 27 -5.32 17.39 24.41
C ILE A 27 -6.68 17.73 25.05
N GLY A 28 -6.74 18.75 25.91
CA GLY A 28 -8.01 19.19 26.51
C GLY A 28 -9.03 19.65 25.47
N LEU A 29 -8.61 20.47 24.50
CA LEU A 29 -9.46 20.97 23.43
C LEU A 29 -9.95 19.83 22.52
N LEU A 30 -9.08 18.85 22.27
CA LEU A 30 -9.37 17.66 21.47
C LEU A 30 -10.40 16.76 22.17
N VAL A 31 -10.29 16.57 23.49
CA VAL A 31 -11.29 15.82 24.28
C VAL A 31 -12.65 16.50 24.25
N VAL A 32 -12.70 17.83 24.43
CA VAL A 32 -13.96 18.59 24.36
C VAL A 32 -14.57 18.53 22.96
N ALA A 33 -13.75 18.71 21.91
CA ALA A 33 -14.20 18.60 20.53
C ALA A 33 -14.76 17.20 20.23
N LEU A 34 -14.09 16.13 20.70
CA LEU A 34 -14.58 14.76 20.58
C LEU A 34 -15.93 14.57 21.29
N GLY A 35 -16.11 15.12 22.49
CA GLY A 35 -17.38 15.04 23.21
C GLY A 35 -18.54 15.68 22.44
N ILE A 36 -18.30 16.87 21.86
CA ILE A 36 -19.30 17.58 21.04
C ILE A 36 -19.59 16.79 19.75
N LEU A 37 -18.54 16.32 19.08
CA LEU A 37 -18.65 15.57 17.84
C LEU A 37 -19.44 14.26 18.04
N ILE A 38 -19.17 13.51 19.11
CA ILE A 38 -19.93 12.30 19.46
C ILE A 38 -21.41 12.63 19.69
N GLY A 39 -21.72 13.75 20.36
CA GLY A 39 -23.10 14.20 20.54
C GLY A 39 -23.82 14.50 19.22
N VAL A 40 -23.11 15.04 18.22
CA VAL A 40 -23.65 15.31 16.88
C VAL A 40 -23.82 14.03 16.06
N ALA A 41 -22.88 13.08 16.18
CA ALA A 41 -22.91 11.81 15.45
C ALA A 41 -24.15 10.96 15.76
N ILE A 42 -24.79 11.15 16.91
CA ILE A 42 -26.01 10.42 17.29
C ILE A 42 -27.22 10.85 16.42
N ASN A 43 -27.21 12.03 15.81
CA ASN A 43 -28.39 12.60 15.14
C ASN A 43 -28.54 12.22 13.66
N SER A 44 -27.47 11.87 12.95
CA SER A 44 -27.57 11.32 11.59
C SER A 44 -26.34 10.48 11.20
N PRO A 45 -26.50 9.43 10.36
CA PRO A 45 -25.38 8.62 9.86
C PRO A 45 -24.32 9.44 9.12
N GLU A 46 -24.75 10.43 8.32
CA GLU A 46 -23.88 11.33 7.58
C GLU A 46 -23.03 12.21 8.51
N ALA A 47 -23.66 12.74 9.57
CA ALA A 47 -22.96 13.51 10.59
C ALA A 47 -21.98 12.63 11.37
N ALA A 48 -22.32 11.35 11.62
CA ALA A 48 -21.42 10.39 12.25
C ALA A 48 -20.17 10.14 11.39
N GLU A 49 -20.32 9.94 10.08
CA GLU A 49 -19.19 9.74 9.17
C GLU A 49 -18.24 10.94 9.16
N LEU A 50 -18.79 12.15 9.06
CA LEU A 50 -18.01 13.38 9.11
C LEU A 50 -17.29 13.55 10.45
N VAL A 51 -17.98 13.30 11.57
CA VAL A 51 -17.43 13.34 12.93
C VAL A 51 -16.26 12.38 13.09
N VAL A 52 -16.43 11.13 12.65
CA VAL A 52 -15.39 10.11 12.74
C VAL A 52 -14.20 10.52 11.87
N SER A 53 -14.46 11.02 10.66
CA SER A 53 -13.45 11.52 9.74
C SER A 53 -12.59 12.63 10.35
N ILE A 54 -13.24 13.67 10.91
CA ILE A 54 -12.56 14.79 11.58
C ILE A 54 -11.77 14.29 12.79
N THR A 55 -12.35 13.40 13.59
CA THR A 55 -11.69 12.85 14.78
C THR A 55 -10.43 12.06 14.43
N VAL A 56 -10.50 11.19 13.42
CA VAL A 56 -9.36 10.41 12.93
C VAL A 56 -8.28 11.35 12.38
N VAL A 57 -8.67 12.33 11.56
CA VAL A 57 -7.75 13.34 11.02
C VAL A 57 -7.00 14.08 12.13
N ILE A 58 -7.71 14.59 13.14
CA ILE A 58 -7.10 15.31 14.27
C ILE A 58 -6.16 14.38 15.06
N ALA A 59 -6.59 13.15 15.34
CA ALA A 59 -5.75 12.17 16.05
C ALA A 59 -4.44 11.89 15.29
N VAL A 60 -4.53 11.73 13.97
CA VAL A 60 -3.36 11.52 13.11
C VAL A 60 -2.46 12.76 13.06
N MET A 61 -3.02 13.97 13.00
CA MET A 61 -2.23 15.20 13.09
C MET A 61 -1.42 15.27 14.39
N VAL A 62 -2.05 14.97 15.53
CA VAL A 62 -1.37 14.96 16.82
C VAL A 62 -0.25 13.93 16.84
N LEU A 63 -0.48 12.73 16.31
CA LEU A 63 0.55 11.70 16.18
C LEU A 63 1.73 12.17 15.31
N ILE A 64 1.45 12.79 14.16
CA ILE A 64 2.48 13.35 13.26
C ILE A 64 3.30 14.45 13.97
N ILE A 65 2.63 15.34 14.72
CA ILE A 65 3.30 16.42 15.46
C ILE A 65 4.23 15.84 16.54
N VAL A 66 3.82 14.78 17.23
CA VAL A 66 4.61 14.12 18.28
C VAL A 66 5.80 13.38 17.66
N ASN A 67 5.54 12.53 16.68
CA ASN A 67 6.55 11.79 15.95
C ASN A 67 6.11 11.58 14.49
N PRO A 68 6.72 12.28 13.51
CA PRO A 68 6.29 12.19 12.12
C PRO A 68 6.48 10.79 11.51
N LEU A 69 7.42 9.98 12.02
CA LEU A 69 7.56 8.58 11.60
C LEU A 69 6.29 7.79 11.91
N ASN A 70 5.70 7.97 13.11
CA ASN A 70 4.44 7.31 13.48
C ASN A 70 3.30 7.69 12.51
N GLY A 71 3.33 8.92 11.98
CA GLY A 71 2.43 9.35 10.93
C GLY A 71 2.52 8.51 9.66
N ILE A 72 3.74 8.25 9.16
CA ILE A 72 3.95 7.36 8.01
C ILE A 72 3.51 5.93 8.34
N LEU A 73 3.89 5.41 9.50
CA LEU A 73 3.54 4.03 9.89
C LEU A 73 2.02 3.85 9.92
N LEU A 74 1.31 4.81 10.51
CA LEU A 74 -0.14 4.84 10.53
C LEU A 74 -0.69 4.95 9.11
N TRP A 75 -0.15 5.84 8.28
CA TRP A 75 -0.57 5.99 6.89
C TRP A 75 -0.43 4.68 6.10
N LEU A 76 0.74 4.05 6.14
CA LEU A 76 1.01 2.77 5.45
C LEU A 76 0.05 1.66 5.91
N PHE A 77 -0.25 1.61 7.20
CA PHE A 77 -1.11 0.59 7.77
C PHE A 77 -2.59 0.82 7.42
N PHE A 78 -3.07 2.05 7.56
CA PHE A 78 -4.49 2.37 7.45
C PHE A 78 -4.95 2.77 6.05
N MET A 79 -4.05 3.19 5.16
CA MET A 79 -4.40 3.55 3.77
C MET A 79 -5.38 2.55 3.13
N PRO A 80 -5.17 1.23 3.19
CA PRO A 80 -6.04 0.26 2.51
C PRO A 80 -7.45 0.18 3.09
N PHE A 81 -7.63 0.61 4.34
CA PHE A 81 -8.88 0.54 5.07
C PHE A 81 -9.64 1.86 5.04
N ILE A 82 -8.92 2.97 5.14
CA ILE A 82 -9.51 4.27 5.47
C ILE A 82 -9.72 5.14 4.22
N ASP A 83 -8.87 5.02 3.19
CA ASP A 83 -8.96 5.91 2.02
C ASP A 83 -10.30 5.81 1.30
N THR A 84 -10.99 4.66 1.40
CA THR A 84 -12.32 4.44 0.79
C THR A 84 -13.49 4.92 1.67
N TRP A 85 -13.23 5.31 2.92
CA TRP A 85 -14.26 5.70 3.90
C TRP A 85 -14.14 7.14 4.34
N ILE A 86 -12.94 7.71 4.32
CA ILE A 86 -12.69 9.09 4.74
C ILE A 86 -12.34 9.93 3.52
N GLU A 87 -13.35 10.60 3.00
CA GLU A 87 -13.24 11.61 1.94
C GLU A 87 -13.94 12.88 2.39
N ILE A 88 -13.21 14.00 2.43
CA ILE A 88 -13.78 15.31 2.74
C ILE A 88 -14.10 16.00 1.41
N PRO A 89 -15.37 16.28 1.11
CA PRO A 89 -15.74 16.89 -0.16
C PRO A 89 -15.18 18.31 -0.28
N MET A 90 -14.41 18.60 -1.33
CA MET A 90 -13.74 19.90 -1.52
C MET A 90 -14.51 20.85 -2.45
N GLY A 91 -15.65 20.40 -3.01
CA GLY A 91 -16.49 21.17 -3.91
C GLY A 91 -16.20 20.92 -5.39
N ALA A 92 -16.95 21.58 -6.28
CA ALA A 92 -16.90 21.31 -7.71
C ALA A 92 -15.51 21.58 -8.32
N GLY A 93 -14.94 20.56 -8.97
CA GLY A 93 -13.68 20.66 -9.72
C GLY A 93 -12.41 20.49 -8.88
N ILE A 94 -12.52 20.37 -7.54
CA ILE A 94 -11.41 20.06 -6.66
C ILE A 94 -11.55 18.60 -6.21
N PRO A 95 -10.54 17.74 -6.44
CA PRO A 95 -10.59 16.37 -5.95
C PRO A 95 -10.77 16.34 -4.43
N ASP A 96 -11.67 15.48 -3.97
CA ASP A 96 -12.00 15.36 -2.54
C ASP A 96 -10.76 15.01 -1.70
N LEU A 97 -10.68 15.55 -0.49
CA LEU A 97 -9.50 15.36 0.33
C LEU A 97 -9.56 13.98 1.00
N SER A 98 -8.98 12.98 0.33
CA SER A 98 -8.83 11.63 0.88
C SER A 98 -7.89 11.63 2.10
N PHE A 99 -8.00 10.59 2.92
CA PHE A 99 -7.13 10.37 4.07
C PHE A 99 -5.63 10.40 3.70
N SER A 100 -5.24 9.70 2.62
CA SER A 100 -3.87 9.71 2.13
C SER A 100 -3.41 11.10 1.69
N ARG A 101 -4.25 11.84 0.96
CA ARG A 101 -3.93 13.21 0.52
C ARG A 101 -3.74 14.14 1.70
N PHE A 102 -4.61 14.04 2.71
CA PHE A 102 -4.51 14.81 3.94
C PHE A 102 -3.19 14.52 4.68
N ILE A 103 -2.88 13.25 4.94
CA ILE A 103 -1.65 12.88 5.67
C ILE A 103 -0.41 13.33 4.92
N ALA A 104 -0.36 13.09 3.61
CA ALA A 104 0.77 13.47 2.78
C ALA A 104 1.01 14.99 2.82
N ALA A 105 -0.05 15.78 2.65
CA ALA A 105 0.02 17.25 2.72
C ALA A 105 0.46 17.73 4.11
N PHE A 106 -0.14 17.18 5.18
CA PHE A 106 0.20 17.58 6.55
C PHE A 106 1.63 17.19 6.92
N LEU A 107 2.09 15.98 6.57
CA LEU A 107 3.48 15.56 6.75
C LEU A 107 4.44 16.47 5.98
N ALA A 108 4.10 16.85 4.74
CA ALA A 108 4.94 17.74 3.93
C ALA A 108 5.07 19.12 4.59
N VAL A 109 3.96 19.75 4.97
CA VAL A 109 3.96 21.06 5.64
C VAL A 109 4.70 21.00 6.97
N PHE A 110 4.45 19.96 7.78
CA PHE A 110 5.09 19.81 9.08
C PHE A 110 6.60 19.55 8.98
N THR A 111 7.04 18.69 8.06
CA THR A 111 8.48 18.43 7.84
C THR A 111 9.20 19.68 7.31
N LEU A 112 8.59 20.42 6.38
CA LEU A 112 9.11 21.71 5.92
C LEU A 112 9.19 22.73 7.06
N ALA A 113 8.17 22.83 7.91
CA ALA A 113 8.18 23.71 9.08
C ALA A 113 9.29 23.34 10.06
N LYS A 114 9.51 22.05 10.33
CA LYS A 114 10.64 21.57 11.16
C LYS A 114 12.00 21.88 10.53
N ALA A 115 12.11 21.80 9.21
CA ALA A 115 13.32 22.17 8.50
C ALA A 115 13.60 23.67 8.57
N ALA A 116 12.58 24.52 8.41
CA ALA A 116 12.69 25.97 8.51
C ALA A 116 13.20 26.45 9.88
N ILE A 117 12.83 25.74 10.97
CA ILE A 117 13.33 26.03 12.33
C ILE A 117 14.66 25.31 12.67
N GLY A 118 15.31 24.67 11.69
CA GLY A 118 16.58 23.96 11.85
C GLY A 118 16.51 22.68 12.70
N LYS A 119 15.31 22.15 12.96
CA LYS A 119 15.10 20.90 13.72
C LYS A 119 15.00 19.66 12.82
N PHE A 120 15.22 19.82 11.52
CA PHE A 120 15.17 18.74 10.55
C PHE A 120 16.22 18.98 9.47
N SER A 121 16.99 17.94 9.15
CA SER A 121 17.97 17.95 8.07
C SER A 121 17.54 16.91 7.05
N PHE A 122 17.35 17.33 5.80
CA PHE A 122 17.01 16.40 4.73
C PHE A 122 18.23 15.53 4.40
N ALA A 123 17.95 14.27 4.06
CA ALA A 123 18.94 13.38 3.46
C ALA A 123 19.40 13.97 2.11
N PRO A 124 20.67 13.78 1.71
CA PRO A 124 21.14 14.27 0.43
C PRO A 124 20.35 13.68 -0.73
N ILE A 125 20.15 14.48 -1.78
CA ILE A 125 19.45 14.05 -2.99
C ILE A 125 20.27 12.92 -3.63
N SER A 126 19.65 11.76 -3.81
CA SER A 126 20.25 10.61 -4.49
C SER A 126 19.76 10.50 -5.92
N LEU A 127 20.48 9.73 -6.73
CA LEU A 127 20.06 9.43 -8.11
C LEU A 127 18.67 8.77 -8.14
N THR A 128 18.34 7.97 -7.13
CA THR A 128 17.00 7.38 -6.96
C THR A 128 15.91 8.44 -6.86
N ASP A 129 16.15 9.53 -6.13
CA ASP A 129 15.16 10.60 -5.99
C ASP A 129 14.86 11.26 -7.34
N ILE A 130 15.91 11.45 -8.16
CA ILE A 130 15.78 12.02 -9.49
C ILE A 130 14.90 11.11 -10.35
N PHE A 131 15.13 9.80 -10.35
CA PHE A 131 14.29 8.86 -11.11
C PHE A 131 12.84 8.84 -10.62
N ILE A 132 12.61 8.89 -9.31
CA ILE A 132 11.26 8.95 -8.74
C ILE A 132 10.51 10.20 -9.19
N ILE A 133 11.19 11.35 -9.35
CA ILE A 133 10.59 12.59 -9.85
C ILE A 133 10.40 12.54 -11.37
N LEU A 134 11.34 11.95 -12.12
CA LEU A 134 11.26 11.88 -13.58
C LEU A 134 10.11 11.00 -14.07
N VAL A 135 9.71 9.96 -13.34
CA VAL A 135 8.59 9.08 -13.71
C VAL A 135 7.26 9.85 -13.84
N PRO A 136 6.73 10.55 -12.81
CA PRO A 136 5.50 11.32 -12.93
C PRO A 136 5.64 12.47 -13.93
N LEU A 137 6.81 13.11 -14.05
CA LEU A 137 7.03 14.14 -15.08
C LEU A 137 6.90 13.55 -16.50
N GLY A 138 7.46 12.38 -16.76
CA GLY A 138 7.32 11.67 -18.03
C GLY A 138 5.86 11.31 -18.32
N LEU A 139 5.10 10.88 -17.29
CA LEU A 139 3.67 10.62 -17.42
C LEU A 139 2.88 11.89 -17.75
N ILE A 140 3.20 13.03 -17.15
CA ILE A 140 2.56 14.33 -17.44
C ILE A 140 2.75 14.72 -18.91
N VAL A 141 3.91 14.45 -19.51
CA VAL A 141 4.14 14.71 -20.94
C VAL A 141 3.16 13.94 -21.84
N SER A 142 2.73 12.75 -21.41
CA SER A 142 1.73 11.94 -22.14
C SER A 142 0.28 12.31 -21.84
N ALA A 143 0.03 13.10 -20.79
CA ALA A 143 -1.32 13.39 -20.29
C ALA A 143 -2.24 14.07 -21.31
N PRO A 144 -1.80 15.04 -22.13
CA PRO A 144 -2.67 15.68 -23.14
C PRO A 144 -3.21 14.72 -24.19
N LEU A 145 -2.57 13.56 -24.38
CA LEU A 145 -2.97 12.52 -25.33
C LEU A 145 -3.89 11.47 -24.70
N ALA A 146 -4.04 11.48 -23.38
CA ALA A 146 -4.90 10.54 -22.68
C ALA A 146 -6.37 10.72 -23.09
N VAL A 147 -7.15 9.65 -22.95
CA VAL A 147 -8.60 9.68 -23.26
C VAL A 147 -9.32 10.74 -22.41
N GLU A 148 -8.94 10.83 -21.14
CA GLU A 148 -9.43 11.82 -20.17
C GLU A 148 -8.23 12.46 -19.45
N PRO A 149 -7.64 13.54 -20.01
CA PRO A 149 -6.38 14.10 -19.52
C PRO A 149 -6.42 14.50 -18.04
N MET A 150 -7.50 15.16 -17.61
CA MET A 150 -7.63 15.64 -16.24
C MET A 150 -7.76 14.47 -15.24
N LEU A 151 -8.60 13.48 -15.54
CA LEU A 151 -8.76 12.30 -14.70
C LEU A 151 -7.46 11.51 -14.62
N PHE A 152 -6.73 11.36 -15.72
CA PHE A 152 -5.44 10.69 -15.73
C PHE A 152 -4.39 11.40 -14.86
N ILE A 153 -4.31 12.73 -14.95
CA ILE A 153 -3.41 13.52 -14.10
C ILE A 153 -3.77 13.32 -12.62
N GLN A 154 -5.05 13.45 -12.27
CA GLN A 154 -5.51 13.33 -10.88
C GLN A 154 -5.30 11.90 -10.33
N SER A 155 -5.88 10.91 -10.98
CA SER A 155 -5.87 9.51 -10.49
C SER A 155 -4.51 8.83 -10.65
N THR A 156 -3.85 8.98 -11.80
CA THR A 156 -2.64 8.21 -12.06
C THR A 156 -1.41 8.97 -11.59
N VAL A 157 -1.21 10.20 -12.04
CA VAL A 157 0.01 10.95 -11.72
C VAL A 157 0.03 11.34 -10.24
N PHE A 158 -1.02 11.98 -9.74
CA PHE A 158 -1.05 12.47 -8.36
C PHE A 158 -1.31 11.36 -7.34
N GLU A 159 -2.33 10.52 -7.49
CA GLU A 159 -2.63 9.52 -6.46
C GLU A 159 -1.68 8.32 -6.48
N ILE A 160 -1.29 7.80 -7.64
CA ILE A 160 -0.45 6.60 -7.69
C ILE A 160 1.03 6.97 -7.60
N PHE A 161 1.54 7.75 -8.55
CA PHE A 161 2.98 7.96 -8.67
C PHE A 161 3.52 8.99 -7.68
N LEU A 162 2.85 10.14 -7.52
CA LEU A 162 3.31 11.17 -6.58
C LEU A 162 3.19 10.69 -5.13
N MET A 163 2.08 10.04 -4.73
CA MET A 163 1.97 9.50 -3.36
C MET A 163 3.03 8.44 -3.07
N THR A 164 3.32 7.54 -4.02
CA THR A 164 4.42 6.58 -3.87
C THR A 164 5.76 7.30 -3.67
N GLY A 165 6.01 8.36 -4.45
CA GLY A 165 7.20 9.20 -4.29
C GLY A 165 7.25 9.90 -2.93
N LEU A 166 6.12 10.38 -2.41
CA LEU A 166 6.03 11.01 -1.08
C LEU A 166 6.25 9.99 0.04
N ILE A 167 5.69 8.79 -0.05
CA ILE A 167 5.95 7.70 0.91
C ILE A 167 7.45 7.39 0.94
N TYR A 168 8.09 7.24 -0.22
CA TYR A 168 9.53 7.05 -0.30
C TYR A 168 10.30 8.22 0.30
N PHE A 169 9.94 9.46 -0.05
CA PHE A 169 10.60 10.67 0.45
C PHE A 169 10.53 10.73 1.97
N PHE A 170 9.36 10.50 2.55
CA PHE A 170 9.19 10.50 4.01
C PHE A 170 9.93 9.34 4.65
N ALA A 171 9.87 8.12 4.10
CA ALA A 171 10.62 6.99 4.62
C ALA A 171 12.13 7.28 4.63
N LYS A 172 12.68 7.79 3.52
CA LYS A 172 14.10 8.15 3.40
C LYS A 172 14.55 9.20 4.42
N ASN A 173 13.71 10.18 4.74
CA ASN A 173 14.09 11.30 5.60
C ASN A 173 13.72 11.09 7.08
N LEU A 174 12.73 10.23 7.38
CA LEU A 174 12.22 10.01 8.74
C LEU A 174 12.72 8.71 9.38
N VAL A 175 13.16 7.73 8.60
CA VAL A 175 13.82 6.51 9.12
C VAL A 175 15.31 6.81 9.29
N GLN A 176 15.75 7.01 10.53
CA GLN A 176 17.13 7.44 10.84
C GLN A 176 17.95 6.35 11.54
N SER A 177 17.28 5.38 12.15
CA SER A 177 17.91 4.29 12.91
C SER A 177 17.50 2.90 12.39
N LYS A 178 18.21 1.87 12.84
CA LYS A 178 17.86 0.47 12.54
C LYS A 178 16.53 0.11 13.20
N GLU A 179 16.26 0.67 14.37
CA GLU A 179 15.02 0.51 15.11
C GLU A 179 13.83 1.07 14.31
N ASP A 180 13.97 2.27 13.72
CA ASP A 180 12.94 2.86 12.86
C ASP A 180 12.64 1.99 11.64
N LEU A 181 13.69 1.42 11.02
CA LEU A 181 13.54 0.50 9.90
C LEU A 181 12.78 -0.76 10.31
N HIS A 182 13.10 -1.33 11.49
CA HIS A 182 12.38 -2.47 12.03
C HIS A 182 10.90 -2.14 12.30
N LEU A 183 10.59 -0.94 12.82
CA LEU A 183 9.21 -0.51 13.02
C LEU A 183 8.44 -0.42 11.70
N MET A 184 9.07 0.11 10.65
CA MET A 184 8.48 0.18 9.32
C MET A 184 8.23 -1.22 8.75
N PHE A 185 9.21 -2.12 8.85
CA PHE A 185 9.05 -3.50 8.40
C PHE A 185 8.01 -4.28 9.21
N MET A 186 7.95 -4.06 10.53
CA MET A 186 6.91 -4.65 11.38
C MET A 186 5.52 -4.16 10.98
N THR A 187 5.39 -2.88 10.63
CA THR A 187 4.14 -2.32 10.12
C THR A 187 3.71 -2.97 8.81
N ILE A 188 4.64 -3.14 7.87
CA ILE A 188 4.41 -3.83 6.58
C ILE A 188 4.04 -5.30 6.80
N ALA A 189 4.74 -6.01 7.69
CA ALA A 189 4.46 -7.40 8.03
C ALA A 189 3.10 -7.55 8.71
N LEU A 190 2.76 -6.66 9.64
CA LEU A 190 1.47 -6.64 10.32
C LEU A 190 0.34 -6.38 9.33
N PHE A 191 0.53 -5.44 8.40
CA PHE A 191 -0.42 -5.18 7.32
C PHE A 191 -0.64 -6.45 6.48
N GLY A 192 0.43 -7.12 6.03
CA GLY A 192 0.33 -8.38 5.30
C GLY A 192 -0.37 -9.49 6.09
N PHE A 193 -0.13 -9.58 7.40
CA PHE A 193 -0.80 -10.54 8.28
C PHE A 193 -2.30 -10.29 8.37
N ILE A 194 -2.73 -9.05 8.58
CA ILE A 194 -4.15 -8.68 8.64
C ILE A 194 -4.82 -8.89 7.28
N ALA A 195 -4.14 -8.54 6.20
CA ALA A 195 -4.63 -8.77 4.85
C ALA A 195 -4.87 -10.26 4.57
N ALA A 196 -3.98 -11.13 5.03
CA ALA A 196 -4.12 -12.57 4.93
C ALA A 196 -5.20 -13.15 5.86
N LEU A 197 -5.33 -12.63 7.10
CA LEU A 197 -6.44 -13.00 7.99
C LEU A 197 -7.79 -12.63 7.36
N TYR A 198 -7.89 -11.45 6.77
CA TYR A 198 -9.10 -11.02 6.08
C TYR A 198 -9.40 -11.89 4.86
N ALA A 199 -8.38 -12.23 4.07
CA ALA A 199 -8.52 -13.18 2.96
C ALA A 199 -9.06 -14.54 3.45
N ALA A 200 -8.53 -15.05 4.57
CA ALA A 200 -8.99 -16.30 5.17
C ALA A 200 -10.44 -16.22 5.66
N PHE A 201 -10.79 -15.10 6.31
CA PHE A 201 -12.15 -14.81 6.74
C PHE A 201 -13.13 -14.77 5.57
N GLU A 202 -12.78 -14.04 4.51
CA GLU A 202 -13.63 -13.90 3.32
C GLU A 202 -13.79 -15.25 2.60
N HIS A 203 -12.71 -16.04 2.51
CA HIS A 203 -12.76 -17.37 1.94
C HIS A 203 -13.66 -18.32 2.75
N ALA A 204 -13.61 -18.26 4.09
CA ALA A 204 -14.35 -19.16 4.97
C ALA A 204 -15.84 -18.79 5.12
N THR A 205 -16.15 -17.51 5.34
CA THR A 205 -17.52 -17.05 5.63
C THR A 205 -18.28 -16.65 4.38
N GLY A 206 -17.53 -16.26 3.36
CA GLY A 206 -18.10 -15.69 2.19
C GLY A 206 -18.63 -14.27 2.31
N GLN A 207 -18.23 -13.53 3.34
CA GLN A 207 -18.61 -12.14 3.53
C GLN A 207 -17.50 -11.20 3.07
N ILE A 208 -17.86 -10.16 2.33
CA ILE A 208 -16.95 -9.09 1.89
C ILE A 208 -17.26 -7.86 2.74
N TRP A 209 -16.32 -7.47 3.62
CA TRP A 209 -16.47 -6.29 4.48
C TRP A 209 -15.96 -5.00 3.83
N PHE A 210 -14.94 -5.10 2.98
CA PHE A 210 -14.34 -3.94 2.31
C PHE A 210 -14.83 -3.87 0.87
N LEU A 211 -15.97 -3.22 0.67
CA LEU A 211 -16.49 -2.86 -0.64
C LEU A 211 -16.22 -1.37 -0.89
N PRO A 212 -15.80 -0.96 -2.09
CA PRO A 212 -15.69 0.45 -2.44
C PRO A 212 -17.04 1.15 -2.27
N LYS A 213 -17.05 2.36 -1.68
CA LYS A 213 -18.25 3.15 -1.36
C LYS A 213 -19.13 3.39 -2.60
N ASP A 214 -18.52 3.63 -3.75
CA ASP A 214 -19.24 3.92 -4.99
C ASP A 214 -19.75 2.66 -5.73
N GLY A 215 -19.47 1.47 -5.19
CA GLY A 215 -19.65 0.22 -5.90
C GLY A 215 -18.77 0.14 -7.15
N ILE A 216 -18.52 -1.07 -7.63
CA ILE A 216 -17.77 -1.24 -8.88
C ILE A 216 -18.78 -1.20 -10.00
N ALA A 217 -19.00 -0.02 -10.60
CA ALA A 217 -19.84 0.15 -11.77
C ALA A 217 -21.22 -0.53 -11.63
N GLY A 218 -21.93 -0.27 -10.52
CA GLY A 218 -23.27 -0.82 -10.28
C GLY A 218 -23.32 -2.31 -9.92
N LYS A 219 -22.19 -2.96 -9.62
CA LYS A 219 -22.17 -4.35 -9.14
C LYS A 219 -22.48 -4.42 -7.65
N THR A 220 -23.57 -5.09 -7.30
CA THR A 220 -23.94 -5.45 -5.93
C THR A 220 -22.92 -6.44 -5.33
N ALA A 221 -22.85 -6.54 -4.00
CA ALA A 221 -22.00 -7.53 -3.32
C ALA A 221 -22.25 -8.97 -3.81
N ALA A 222 -23.50 -9.29 -4.17
CA ALA A 222 -23.89 -10.57 -4.77
C ALA A 222 -23.37 -10.77 -6.21
N GLN A 223 -23.10 -9.70 -6.94
CA GLN A 223 -22.45 -9.74 -8.27
C GLN A 223 -20.92 -9.71 -8.18
N LEU A 224 -20.37 -9.33 -7.01
CA LEU A 224 -18.93 -9.33 -6.72
C LEU A 224 -18.43 -10.64 -6.11
N THR A 225 -19.32 -11.52 -5.65
CA THR A 225 -19.05 -12.96 -5.52
C THR A 225 -18.86 -13.57 -6.91
N ALA A 226 -17.78 -13.17 -7.58
CA ALA A 226 -17.36 -13.72 -8.85
C ALA A 226 -16.86 -15.14 -8.60
N PHE A 227 -17.74 -16.10 -8.81
CA PHE A 227 -17.32 -17.46 -9.06
C PHE A 227 -16.62 -17.48 -10.42
N ARG A 228 -15.43 -18.09 -10.49
CA ARG A 228 -14.72 -18.18 -11.78
C ARG A 228 -15.38 -19.23 -12.67
N GLY A 229 -16.39 -18.82 -13.42
CA GLY A 229 -17.06 -19.63 -14.45
C GLY A 229 -17.41 -21.04 -13.96
N GLU A 230 -17.14 -22.03 -14.83
CA GLU A 230 -17.45 -23.46 -14.65
C GLU A 230 -16.82 -24.10 -13.41
N THR A 231 -15.79 -23.49 -12.82
CA THR A 231 -15.05 -24.09 -11.70
C THR A 231 -15.76 -23.95 -10.35
N ASN A 232 -16.79 -23.09 -10.25
CA ASN A 232 -17.48 -22.79 -8.98
C ASN A 232 -16.52 -22.42 -7.82
N ILE A 233 -15.28 -22.00 -8.14
CA ILE A 233 -14.33 -21.50 -7.14
C ILE A 233 -14.71 -20.08 -6.82
N ARG A 234 -14.96 -19.84 -5.54
CA ARG A 234 -15.13 -18.51 -4.99
C ARG A 234 -13.79 -17.76 -5.00
N LEU A 235 -13.74 -16.64 -5.71
CA LEU A 235 -12.60 -15.72 -5.65
C LEU A 235 -12.77 -14.75 -4.48
N ILE A 236 -11.69 -14.50 -3.74
CA ILE A 236 -11.66 -13.46 -2.72
C ILE A 236 -11.44 -12.08 -3.35
N TRP A 237 -12.11 -11.07 -2.83
CA TRP A 237 -11.90 -9.68 -3.18
C TRP A 237 -10.69 -9.13 -2.43
N GLY A 238 -10.61 -9.40 -1.13
CA GLY A 238 -9.58 -8.85 -0.27
C GLY A 238 -9.76 -7.34 -0.02
N ILE A 239 -8.95 -6.80 0.89
CA ILE A 239 -8.92 -5.37 1.27
C ILE A 239 -8.54 -4.48 0.06
N MET A 240 -7.75 -5.02 -0.87
CA MET A 240 -7.13 -4.26 -1.97
C MET A 240 -7.91 -4.29 -3.29
N GLY A 241 -9.19 -4.65 -3.25
CA GLY A 241 -10.03 -4.53 -4.45
C GLY A 241 -9.89 -5.68 -5.46
N GLY A 242 -9.25 -6.79 -5.10
CA GLY A 242 -9.20 -7.99 -5.94
C GLY A 242 -8.14 -9.03 -5.52
N THR A 243 -8.38 -10.31 -5.87
CA THR A 243 -7.44 -11.44 -5.68
C THR A 243 -5.99 -11.13 -6.11
N GLY A 244 -5.83 -10.47 -7.26
CA GLY A 244 -4.52 -10.15 -7.82
C GLY A 244 -3.75 -9.15 -6.97
N GLU A 245 -4.42 -8.07 -6.56
CA GLU A 245 -3.82 -7.01 -5.74
C GLU A 245 -3.50 -7.50 -4.33
N MET A 246 -4.43 -8.26 -3.73
CA MET A 246 -4.20 -8.94 -2.46
C MET A 246 -2.97 -9.85 -2.52
N GLY A 247 -2.87 -10.69 -3.56
CA GLY A 247 -1.71 -11.55 -3.74
C GLY A 247 -0.41 -10.76 -3.90
N ARG A 248 -0.40 -9.63 -4.63
CA ARG A 248 0.79 -8.77 -4.79
C ARG A 248 1.26 -8.20 -3.45
N VAL A 249 0.32 -7.73 -2.63
CA VAL A 249 0.63 -7.28 -1.26
C VAL A 249 1.25 -8.40 -0.44
N LEU A 250 0.69 -9.61 -0.47
CA LEU A 250 1.25 -10.74 0.27
C LEU A 250 2.63 -11.15 -0.25
N ALA A 251 2.82 -11.14 -1.57
CA ALA A 251 4.12 -11.40 -2.18
C ALA A 251 5.19 -10.36 -1.78
N LEU A 252 4.79 -9.11 -1.49
CA LEU A 252 5.68 -8.06 -0.98
C LEU A 252 5.96 -8.21 0.52
N THR A 253 4.94 -8.54 1.32
CA THR A 253 5.03 -8.57 2.79
C THR A 253 5.68 -9.84 3.36
N ILE A 254 5.55 -10.98 2.68
CA ILE A 254 6.16 -12.25 3.13
C ILE A 254 7.70 -12.15 3.22
N PRO A 255 8.44 -11.66 2.20
CA PRO A 255 9.88 -11.45 2.32
C PRO A 255 10.25 -10.53 3.48
N VAL A 256 9.52 -9.43 3.69
CA VAL A 256 9.75 -8.54 4.84
C VAL A 256 9.55 -9.28 6.16
N THR A 257 8.54 -10.13 6.25
CA THR A 257 8.26 -10.93 7.45
C THR A 257 9.34 -11.99 7.70
N PHE A 258 9.90 -12.60 6.64
CA PHE A 258 11.08 -13.46 6.76
C PHE A 258 12.30 -12.69 7.27
N TYR A 259 12.55 -11.49 6.77
CA TYR A 259 13.63 -10.64 7.27
C TYR A 259 13.50 -10.42 8.79
N LEU A 260 12.31 -10.06 9.27
CA LEU A 260 12.04 -9.89 10.70
C LEU A 260 12.25 -11.19 11.49
N PHE A 261 11.87 -12.34 10.92
CA PHE A 261 12.05 -13.64 11.54
C PHE A 261 13.53 -13.97 11.80
N PHE A 262 14.42 -13.65 10.86
CA PHE A 262 15.85 -13.94 11.02
C PHE A 262 16.59 -12.87 11.83
N GLU A 263 16.31 -11.59 11.59
CA GLU A 263 17.11 -10.49 12.14
C GLU A 263 16.61 -10.01 13.51
N GLN A 264 15.30 -9.93 13.71
CA GLN A 264 14.71 -9.28 14.90
C GLN A 264 14.27 -10.28 15.97
N ALA A 265 13.79 -11.46 15.58
CA ALA A 265 13.18 -12.40 16.50
C ALA A 265 14.21 -13.13 17.38
N LYS A 266 14.73 -12.42 18.39
CA LYS A 266 15.73 -12.96 19.34
C LYS A 266 15.10 -13.88 20.39
N SER A 267 13.89 -13.56 20.85
CA SER A 267 13.15 -14.34 21.85
C SER A 267 12.27 -15.41 21.20
N LEU A 268 12.05 -16.53 21.89
CA LEU A 268 11.16 -17.59 21.41
C LEU A 268 9.74 -17.08 21.13
N ARG A 269 9.23 -16.18 21.99
CA ARG A 269 7.91 -15.54 21.80
C ARG A 269 7.85 -14.73 20.51
N SER A 270 8.87 -13.90 20.24
CA SER A 270 8.92 -13.12 19.01
C SER A 270 9.02 -14.02 17.78
N LYS A 271 9.80 -15.11 17.84
CA LYS A 271 9.88 -16.09 16.76
C LYS A 271 8.52 -16.72 16.49
N LEU A 272 7.84 -17.16 17.54
CA LEU A 272 6.52 -17.77 17.43
C LEU A 272 5.50 -16.82 16.78
N VAL A 273 5.45 -15.56 17.23
CA VAL A 273 4.54 -14.55 16.65
C VAL A 273 4.83 -14.34 15.16
N VAL A 274 6.09 -14.11 14.78
CA VAL A 274 6.45 -13.88 13.37
C VAL A 274 6.25 -15.14 12.53
N SER A 275 6.48 -16.33 13.08
CA SER A 275 6.17 -17.60 12.39
C SER A 275 4.68 -17.75 12.13
N VAL A 276 3.82 -17.43 13.10
CA VAL A 276 2.36 -17.42 12.90
C VAL A 276 1.98 -16.44 11.79
N MET A 277 2.59 -15.25 11.79
CA MET A 277 2.35 -14.26 10.72
C MET A 277 2.70 -14.81 9.34
N LEU A 278 3.87 -15.45 9.20
CA LEU A 278 4.29 -16.09 7.95
C LEU A 278 3.30 -17.17 7.51
N VAL A 279 2.93 -18.09 8.40
CA VAL A 279 2.00 -19.18 8.08
C VAL A 279 0.66 -18.60 7.56
N VAL A 280 0.13 -17.60 8.24
CA VAL A 280 -1.12 -16.96 7.83
C VAL A 280 -0.95 -16.21 6.50
N GLN A 281 0.14 -15.49 6.28
CA GLN A 281 0.42 -14.82 5.00
C GLN A 281 0.55 -15.80 3.84
N PHE A 282 1.23 -16.94 4.04
CA PHE A 282 1.33 -18.02 3.04
C PHE A 282 -0.03 -18.65 2.76
N TYR A 283 -0.85 -18.87 3.78
CA TYR A 283 -2.22 -19.32 3.56
C TYR A 283 -3.00 -18.30 2.73
N GLY A 284 -2.92 -17.01 3.09
CA GLY A 284 -3.56 -15.89 2.39
C GLY A 284 -3.19 -15.80 0.90
N ILE A 285 -1.91 -15.97 0.56
CA ILE A 285 -1.48 -15.89 -0.84
C ILE A 285 -1.96 -17.10 -1.65
N ILE A 286 -2.04 -18.29 -1.03
CA ILE A 286 -2.58 -19.49 -1.67
C ILE A 286 -4.07 -19.33 -1.96
N ILE A 287 -4.88 -18.89 -1.00
CA ILE A 287 -6.33 -18.70 -1.21
C ILE A 287 -6.66 -17.53 -2.14
N ALA A 288 -5.74 -16.59 -2.37
CA ALA A 288 -5.89 -15.58 -3.41
C ALA A 288 -5.95 -16.19 -4.82
N MET A 289 -5.55 -17.46 -5.01
CA MET A 289 -5.74 -18.24 -6.24
C MET A 289 -5.22 -17.52 -7.51
N SER A 290 -4.13 -16.77 -7.39
CA SER A 290 -3.56 -15.97 -8.47
C SER A 290 -2.11 -16.41 -8.75
N ARG A 291 -1.87 -16.83 -10.00
CA ARG A 291 -0.57 -17.37 -10.43
C ARG A 291 0.55 -16.32 -10.38
N THR A 292 0.25 -15.08 -10.76
CA THR A 292 1.26 -14.01 -10.87
C THR A 292 1.90 -13.68 -9.51
N PRO A 293 1.13 -13.46 -8.42
CA PRO A 293 1.68 -13.34 -7.08
C PRO A 293 2.51 -14.53 -6.58
N TRP A 294 2.12 -15.77 -6.90
CA TRP A 294 2.89 -16.95 -6.48
C TRP A 294 4.26 -16.99 -7.14
N ILE A 295 4.32 -16.70 -8.45
CA ILE A 295 5.57 -16.61 -9.19
C ILE A 295 6.41 -15.44 -8.66
N ALA A 296 5.80 -14.27 -8.42
CA ALA A 296 6.48 -13.11 -7.86
C ALA A 296 7.07 -13.41 -6.47
N LEU A 297 6.32 -14.10 -5.61
CA LEU A 297 6.82 -14.54 -4.30
C LEU A 297 7.98 -15.51 -4.45
N LEU A 298 7.87 -16.53 -5.31
CA LEU A 298 8.95 -17.50 -5.53
C LEU A 298 10.23 -16.80 -6.01
N LEU A 299 10.10 -15.84 -6.94
CA LEU A 299 11.23 -15.04 -7.41
C LEU A 299 11.81 -14.16 -6.28
N ALA A 300 10.96 -13.54 -5.46
CA ALA A 300 11.41 -12.74 -4.32
C ALA A 300 12.18 -13.59 -3.29
N LEU A 301 11.68 -14.79 -2.96
CA LEU A 301 12.36 -15.74 -2.07
C LEU A 301 13.67 -16.26 -2.70
N PHE A 302 13.67 -16.52 -4.01
CA PHE A 302 14.87 -16.90 -4.75
C PHE A 302 15.96 -15.82 -4.68
N VAL A 303 15.60 -14.54 -4.85
CA VAL A 303 16.54 -13.43 -4.71
C VAL A 303 17.02 -13.29 -3.27
N MET A 304 16.11 -13.39 -2.29
CA MET A 304 16.43 -13.29 -0.86
C MET A 304 17.50 -14.30 -0.41
N GLN A 305 17.52 -15.50 -0.98
CA GLN A 305 18.51 -16.53 -0.62
C GLN A 305 19.96 -16.08 -0.82
N PHE A 306 20.21 -15.19 -1.79
CA PHE A 306 21.57 -14.72 -2.08
C PHE A 306 22.06 -13.76 -0.99
N PHE A 307 21.16 -12.89 -0.51
CA PHE A 307 21.46 -11.87 0.50
C PHE A 307 21.41 -12.39 1.95
N TYR A 308 20.64 -13.45 2.23
CA TYR A 308 20.48 -14.02 3.57
C TYR A 308 20.92 -15.49 3.59
N PRO A 309 22.20 -15.78 3.93
CA PRO A 309 22.71 -17.16 3.94
C PRO A 309 21.93 -18.11 4.86
N GLN A 310 21.39 -17.59 5.96
CA GLN A 310 20.53 -18.35 6.89
C GLN A 310 19.22 -18.82 6.23
N PHE A 311 18.70 -18.07 5.26
CA PHE A 311 17.48 -18.39 4.54
C PHE A 311 17.69 -19.50 3.49
N ARG A 312 18.91 -19.73 3.00
CA ARG A 312 19.19 -20.70 1.92
C ARG A 312 18.70 -22.11 2.27
N LYS A 313 19.00 -22.58 3.48
CA LYS A 313 18.56 -23.91 3.94
C LYS A 313 17.04 -24.00 3.95
N LEU A 314 16.37 -22.98 4.49
CA LEU A 314 14.91 -22.92 4.54
C LEU A 314 14.29 -22.87 3.14
N PHE A 315 14.85 -22.08 2.23
CA PHE A 315 14.40 -21.98 0.85
C PHE A 315 14.42 -23.35 0.15
N PHE A 316 15.55 -24.07 0.20
CA PHE A 316 15.64 -25.39 -0.40
C PHE A 316 14.70 -26.39 0.27
N THR A 317 14.50 -26.32 1.58
CA THR A 317 13.50 -27.14 2.28
C THR A 317 12.08 -26.84 1.78
N ILE A 318 11.70 -25.57 1.65
CA ILE A 318 10.37 -25.17 1.14
C ILE A 318 10.18 -25.65 -0.30
N VAL A 319 11.17 -25.43 -1.17
CA VAL A 319 11.11 -25.88 -2.58
C VAL A 319 11.04 -27.40 -2.67
N PHE A 320 11.84 -28.11 -1.87
CA PHE A 320 11.82 -29.57 -1.83
C PHE A 320 10.47 -30.12 -1.37
N ILE A 321 9.91 -29.58 -0.27
CA ILE A 321 8.56 -29.94 0.21
C ILE A 321 7.51 -29.62 -0.86
N ALA A 322 7.59 -28.47 -1.52
CA ALA A 322 6.66 -28.09 -2.57
C ALA A 322 6.73 -29.04 -3.78
N VAL A 323 7.93 -29.41 -4.23
CA VAL A 323 8.14 -30.36 -5.35
C VAL A 323 7.61 -31.74 -4.98
N ILE A 324 7.90 -32.23 -3.78
CA ILE A 324 7.38 -33.51 -3.27
C ILE A 324 5.86 -33.48 -3.16
N GLY A 325 5.31 -32.42 -2.57
CA GLY A 325 3.87 -32.22 -2.44
C GLY A 325 3.19 -32.27 -3.80
N ILE A 326 3.68 -31.48 -4.76
CA ILE A 326 3.16 -31.49 -6.14
C ILE A 326 3.28 -32.88 -6.76
N GLY A 327 4.40 -33.58 -6.57
CA GLY A 327 4.61 -34.93 -7.09
C GLY A 327 3.62 -35.96 -6.54
N PHE A 328 3.39 -35.98 -5.22
CA PHE A 328 2.43 -36.90 -4.59
C PHE A 328 0.97 -36.54 -4.89
N THR A 329 0.67 -35.26 -5.03
CA THR A 329 -0.67 -34.81 -5.39
C THR A 329 -0.86 -34.70 -6.90
N TRP A 330 0.08 -35.18 -7.73
CA TRP A 330 0.05 -34.89 -9.16
C TRP A 330 -1.24 -35.36 -9.82
N ASP A 331 -1.71 -36.57 -9.51
CA ASP A 331 -2.96 -37.12 -10.06
C ASP A 331 -4.18 -36.30 -9.64
N LEU A 332 -4.21 -35.85 -8.37
CA LEU A 332 -5.24 -34.93 -7.88
C LEU A 332 -5.12 -33.57 -8.55
N VAL A 333 -3.90 -33.08 -8.76
CA VAL A 333 -3.61 -31.77 -9.35
C VAL A 333 -3.96 -31.77 -10.82
N SER A 334 -3.59 -32.81 -11.59
CA SER A 334 -3.83 -32.96 -13.02
C SER A 334 -5.31 -32.99 -13.34
N ASP A 335 -6.12 -33.59 -12.47
CA ASP A 335 -7.57 -33.63 -12.58
C ASP A 335 -8.24 -32.44 -11.88
N SER A 336 -7.51 -31.74 -11.00
CA SER A 336 -8.04 -30.56 -10.32
C SER A 336 -8.16 -29.37 -11.25
N GLN A 337 -9.03 -28.46 -10.82
CA GLN A 337 -9.19 -27.14 -11.39
C GLN A 337 -7.91 -26.30 -11.39
N VAL A 338 -6.88 -26.67 -10.61
CA VAL A 338 -5.57 -26.02 -10.62
C VAL A 338 -4.82 -26.39 -11.91
N ALA A 339 -4.78 -27.66 -12.33
CA ALA A 339 -4.16 -28.02 -13.61
C ALA A 339 -4.93 -27.49 -14.82
N ASN A 340 -6.26 -27.46 -14.76
CA ASN A 340 -7.05 -26.77 -15.80
C ASN A 340 -6.62 -25.31 -15.93
N ARG A 341 -6.31 -24.61 -14.83
CA ARG A 341 -5.75 -23.24 -14.90
C ARG A 341 -4.33 -23.20 -15.48
N PHE A 342 -3.49 -24.20 -15.25
CA PHE A 342 -2.16 -24.28 -15.85
C PHE A 342 -2.21 -24.59 -17.36
N ASN A 343 -3.17 -25.41 -17.78
CA ASN A 343 -3.31 -25.93 -19.14
C ASN A 343 -4.24 -25.10 -20.04
N ASP A 344 -4.94 -24.10 -19.52
CA ASP A 344 -5.76 -23.15 -20.28
C ASP A 344 -4.87 -22.22 -21.14
N LYS A 345 -4.30 -22.80 -22.19
CA LYS A 345 -3.36 -22.19 -23.14
C LYS A 345 -4.06 -21.20 -24.09
N VAL A 346 -5.35 -21.41 -24.35
CA VAL A 346 -6.06 -20.79 -25.49
C VAL A 346 -6.56 -19.37 -25.19
N SER A 347 -6.76 -18.99 -23.93
CA SER A 347 -7.28 -17.64 -23.60
C SER A 347 -6.22 -16.63 -23.14
N THR A 348 -5.14 -17.07 -22.48
CA THR A 348 -4.27 -16.14 -21.75
C THR A 348 -2.93 -15.82 -22.39
N LEU A 349 -2.35 -16.71 -23.20
CA LEU A 349 -1.04 -16.45 -23.83
C LEU A 349 -1.19 -15.81 -25.21
N GLU A 350 -2.05 -16.36 -26.08
CA GLU A 350 -2.27 -15.85 -27.44
C GLU A 350 -2.73 -14.38 -27.43
N GLY A 351 -3.67 -14.04 -26.54
CA GLY A 351 -4.15 -12.67 -26.39
C GLY A 351 -3.15 -11.72 -25.69
N ARG A 352 -2.20 -12.22 -24.89
CA ARG A 352 -1.19 -11.38 -24.23
C ARG A 352 -0.01 -11.08 -25.14
N GLN A 353 0.45 -12.07 -25.91
CA GLN A 353 1.53 -11.87 -26.86
C GLN A 353 1.11 -10.82 -27.90
N ALA A 354 -0.08 -10.98 -28.52
CA ALA A 354 -0.61 -9.99 -29.46
C ALA A 354 -0.79 -8.59 -28.84
N ARG A 355 -1.07 -8.49 -27.53
CA ARG A 355 -1.13 -7.19 -26.82
C ARG A 355 0.24 -6.59 -26.59
N TRP A 356 1.25 -7.41 -26.28
CA TRP A 356 2.64 -6.97 -26.14
C TRP A 356 3.19 -6.50 -27.48
N ASP A 357 2.98 -7.27 -28.54
CA ASP A 357 3.42 -6.93 -29.90
C ASP A 357 2.75 -5.63 -30.35
N ALA A 358 1.43 -5.51 -30.19
CA ALA A 358 0.72 -4.27 -30.48
C ALA A 358 1.22 -3.08 -29.63
N GLY A 359 1.51 -3.30 -28.34
CA GLY A 359 2.05 -2.27 -27.46
C GLY A 359 3.45 -1.81 -27.88
N PHE A 360 4.29 -2.74 -28.30
CA PHE A 360 5.63 -2.46 -28.80
C PHE A 360 5.59 -1.73 -30.14
N ASN A 361 4.76 -2.18 -31.08
CA ASN A 361 4.53 -1.51 -32.37
C ASN A 361 3.99 -0.08 -32.18
N MET A 362 3.07 0.12 -31.23
CA MET A 362 2.62 1.45 -30.82
C MET A 362 3.78 2.30 -30.30
N TRP A 363 4.59 1.77 -29.38
CA TRP A 363 5.74 2.48 -28.83
C TRP A 363 6.75 2.88 -29.91
N GLN A 364 7.04 2.01 -30.88
CA GLN A 364 7.96 2.30 -31.98
C GLN A 364 7.54 3.53 -32.80
N GLN A 365 6.23 3.76 -32.99
CA GLN A 365 5.74 4.92 -33.73
C GLN A 365 5.84 6.22 -32.93
N GLN A 366 5.71 6.17 -31.60
CA GLN A 366 5.71 7.35 -30.74
C GLN A 366 6.49 7.09 -29.43
N PRO A 367 7.83 6.91 -29.49
CA PRO A 367 8.59 6.38 -28.36
C PRO A 367 8.74 7.35 -27.19
N ILE A 368 8.63 8.66 -27.45
CA ILE A 368 8.86 9.72 -26.44
C ILE A 368 7.55 10.10 -25.75
N ARG A 369 6.54 10.53 -26.52
CA ARG A 369 5.25 11.00 -25.97
C ARG A 369 4.29 9.86 -25.67
N GLY A 370 4.49 8.70 -26.30
CA GLY A 370 3.51 7.62 -26.31
C GLY A 370 2.20 8.06 -26.96
N TRP A 371 1.21 7.19 -26.86
CA TRP A 371 -0.14 7.42 -27.40
C TRP A 371 -1.09 8.06 -26.40
N GLY A 372 -0.66 8.28 -25.15
CA GLY A 372 -1.51 8.71 -24.04
C GLY A 372 -2.17 7.55 -23.28
N PHE A 373 -2.51 7.79 -22.02
CA PHE A 373 -3.12 6.77 -21.16
C PHE A 373 -4.55 6.40 -21.62
N GLY A 374 -4.91 5.12 -21.49
CA GLY A 374 -6.21 4.59 -21.90
C GLY A 374 -6.38 4.40 -23.42
N GLN A 375 -5.41 4.83 -24.23
CA GLN A 375 -5.52 4.81 -25.69
C GLN A 375 -5.21 3.44 -26.32
N PHE A 376 -4.63 2.52 -25.56
CA PHE A 376 -4.32 1.17 -26.03
C PHE A 376 -5.57 0.43 -26.52
N ALA A 377 -6.68 0.50 -25.78
CA ALA A 377 -7.92 -0.18 -26.18
C ALA A 377 -8.49 0.34 -27.51
N ARG A 378 -8.29 1.64 -27.81
CA ARG A 378 -8.79 2.30 -29.02
C ARG A 378 -7.87 2.08 -30.23
N ASN A 379 -6.57 2.05 -30.01
CA ASN A 379 -5.59 2.09 -31.09
C ASN A 379 -4.90 0.75 -31.37
N SER A 380 -4.80 -0.14 -30.38
CA SER A 380 -4.01 -1.39 -30.50
C SER A 380 -4.44 -2.29 -31.66
N GLY A 381 -5.70 -2.25 -32.09
CA GLY A 381 -6.19 -3.04 -33.22
C GLY A 381 -5.40 -2.82 -34.52
N LYS A 382 -4.92 -1.60 -34.76
CA LYS A 382 -4.13 -1.25 -35.96
C LYS A 382 -2.69 -1.79 -35.94
N PHE A 383 -2.25 -2.28 -34.78
CA PHE A 383 -0.86 -2.64 -34.51
C PHE A 383 -0.66 -4.12 -34.21
N ARG A 384 -1.72 -4.94 -34.36
CA ARG A 384 -1.69 -6.39 -34.09
C ARG A 384 -1.17 -7.23 -35.25
N THR A 385 -0.94 -6.64 -36.42
CA THR A 385 -0.51 -7.31 -37.66
C THR A 385 0.92 -7.00 -38.01
#